data_AF-A0A6A5VPE7-F1
#
_entry.id   AF-A0A6A5VPE7-F1
#
_cell.length_a   1.000
_cell.length_b   1.000
_cell.length_c   1.000
_cell.angle_alpha   90.00
_cell.angle_beta   90.00
_cell.angle_gamma   90.00
#
_symmetry.space_group_name_H-M   'P 1'
#
loop_
_entity.id
_entity.type
_entity.pdbx_description
1 polymer ?
#
loop_
_entity_poly.entity_id
_entity_poly.type
_entity_poly.pdbx_seq_one_letter_code
_entity_poly.pdbx_strand_id
1 'polypeptide(L)' 'FTISIDRQRYIANSSNKYKLYYNALHDKIKFYKIEPAHTYNIDKKGFIIRAISR' A
#
# COMPACT_ATOMS: atom_id res chain seq x y z
N PHE A 1 -26.37 -11.57 -11.01
CA PHE A 1 -25.23 -12.50 -10.84
C PHE A 1 -23.93 -11.73 -10.79
N THR A 2 -23.48 -11.31 -9.60
CA THR A 2 -22.21 -10.57 -9.37
C THR A 2 -21.26 -11.27 -8.41
N ILE A 3 -21.73 -12.34 -7.77
CA ILE A 3 -21.07 -13.07 -6.68
C ILE A 3 -19.73 -13.70 -7.13
N SER A 4 -19.64 -14.13 -8.40
CA SER A 4 -18.43 -14.75 -8.95
C SER A 4 -17.28 -13.75 -9.18
N ILE A 5 -17.58 -12.56 -9.73
CA ILE A 5 -16.60 -11.48 -9.93
C ILE A 5 -16.12 -10.96 -8.58
N ASP A 6 -17.03 -10.83 -7.61
CA ASP A 6 -16.71 -10.32 -6.28
C ASP A 6 -15.78 -11.27 -5.51
N ARG A 7 -16.04 -12.59 -5.57
CA ARG A 7 -15.15 -13.61 -4.98
C ARG A 7 -13.78 -13.66 -5.67
N GLN A 8 -13.72 -13.54 -6.99
CA GLN A 8 -12.43 -13.50 -7.71
C GLN A 8 -11.66 -12.22 -7.40
N ARG A 9 -12.34 -11.07 -7.28
CA ARG A 9 -11.73 -9.83 -6.81
C ARG A 9 -11.22 -9.97 -5.39
N TYR A 10 -11.98 -10.57 -4.47
CA TYR A 10 -11.57 -10.82 -3.10
C TYR A 10 -10.31 -11.71 -3.02
N ILE A 11 -10.26 -12.77 -3.83
CA ILE A 11 -9.09 -13.65 -3.93
C ILE A 11 -7.89 -12.93 -4.56
N ALA A 12 -8.10 -12.14 -5.63
CA ALA A 12 -7.06 -11.35 -6.28
C ALA A 12 -6.56 -10.19 -5.40
N ASN A 13 -7.43 -9.64 -4.56
CA ASN A 13 -7.15 -8.64 -3.52
C ASN A 13 -6.66 -9.35 -2.24
N SER A 14 -5.77 -10.32 -2.41
CA SER A 14 -5.21 -11.10 -1.31
C SER A 14 -4.47 -10.18 -0.34
N SER A 15 -4.96 -10.13 0.90
CA SER A 15 -4.32 -9.41 2.01
C SER A 15 -2.83 -9.75 2.15
N ASN A 16 -2.45 -11.01 1.84
CA ASN A 16 -1.05 -11.44 1.89
C ASN A 16 -0.16 -10.69 0.89
N LYS A 17 -0.66 -10.39 -0.31
CA LYS A 17 0.10 -9.63 -1.33
C LYS A 17 0.40 -8.22 -0.82
N TYR A 18 -0.59 -7.54 -0.24
CA TYR A 18 -0.40 -6.23 0.35
C TYR A 18 0.56 -6.29 1.54
N LYS A 19 0.43 -7.30 2.41
CA LYS A 19 1.33 -7.48 3.54
C LYS A 19 2.79 -7.65 3.09
N LEU A 20 3.04 -8.49 2.10
CA LEU A 20 4.38 -8.69 1.54
C LEU A 20 4.92 -7.39 0.91
N TYR A 21 4.09 -6.67 0.17
CA TYR A 21 4.45 -5.37 -0.40
C TYR A 21 4.82 -4.35 0.68
N TYR A 22 3.99 -4.17 1.71
CA TYR A 22 4.23 -3.20 2.79
C TYR A 22 5.47 -3.56 3.61
N ASN A 23 5.73 -4.84 3.87
CA ASN A 23 6.95 -5.27 4.54
C ASN A 23 8.20 -4.88 3.72
N ALA A 24 8.22 -5.22 2.43
CA ALA A 24 9.35 -4.89 1.56
C ALA A 24 9.55 -3.37 1.41
N LEU A 25 8.45 -2.60 1.39
CA LEU A 25 8.50 -1.14 1.37
C LEU A 25 9.10 -0.58 2.66
N HIS A 26 8.67 -1.10 3.81
CA HIS A 26 9.17 -0.70 5.13
C HIS A 26 10.67 -0.98 5.28
N ASP A 27 11.13 -2.14 4.80
CA ASP A 27 12.56 -2.49 4.81
C ASP A 27 13.40 -1.50 4.00
N LYS A 28 12.91 -1.07 2.84
CA LYS A 28 13.58 -0.04 2.02
C LYS A 28 13.60 1.32 2.70
N ILE A 29 12.48 1.77 3.27
CA ILE A 29 12.40 3.03 4.03
C ILE A 29 13.46 3.04 5.14
N LYS A 30 13.56 1.93 5.89
CA LYS A 30 14.56 1.77 6.95
C LYS A 30 15.98 1.76 6.41
N PHE A 31 16.25 1.03 5.33
CA PHE A 31 17.57 0.92 4.71
C PHE A 31 18.10 2.28 4.24
N TYR A 32 17.25 3.05 3.56
CA TYR A 32 17.60 4.38 3.07
C TYR A 32 17.43 5.50 4.12
N LYS A 33 17.04 5.16 5.36
CA LYS A 33 16.80 6.13 6.45
C LYS A 33 15.84 7.25 6.04
N ILE A 34 14.81 6.92 5.26
CA ILE A 34 13.82 7.90 4.81
C ILE A 34 13.00 8.34 6.02
N GLU A 35 12.96 9.65 6.26
CA GLU A 35 12.19 10.19 7.37
C GLU A 35 10.69 10.14 7.04
N PRO A 36 9.83 9.69 7.98
CA PRO A 36 8.39 9.63 7.76
C PRO A 36 7.79 10.98 7.35
N ALA A 37 8.30 12.09 7.92
CA ALA A 37 7.90 13.45 7.60
C ALA A 37 8.03 13.81 6.11
N HIS A 38 8.91 13.14 5.37
CA HIS A 38 9.13 13.35 3.94
C HIS A 38 8.43 12.30 3.06
N THR A 39 7.57 11.45 3.64
CA THR A 39 6.88 10.38 2.93
C THR A 39 5.39 10.65 2.83
N TYR A 40 4.84 10.57 1.61
CA TYR A 40 3.45 10.91 1.32
C TYR A 40 2.76 9.74 0.63
N ASN A 41 1.54 9.43 1.07
CA ASN A 41 0.64 8.58 0.31
C ASN A 41 -0.06 9.42 -0.74
N ILE A 42 0.05 9.03 -2.00
CA ILE A 42 -0.47 9.75 -3.15
C ILE A 42 -1.48 8.85 -3.88
N ASP A 43 -2.60 9.41 -4.30
CA ASP A 43 -3.60 8.67 -5.06
C ASP A 43 -3.15 8.44 -6.52
N LYS A 44 -3.91 7.65 -7.28
CA LYS A 44 -3.58 7.36 -8.69
C LYS A 44 -3.58 8.63 -9.58
N LYS A 45 -4.23 9.71 -9.16
CA LYS A 45 -4.32 10.98 -9.89
C LYS A 45 -3.21 11.98 -9.49
N GLY A 46 -2.37 11.64 -8.53
CA GLY A 46 -1.27 12.49 -8.07
C GLY A 46 -1.61 13.37 -6.85
N PHE A 47 -2.79 13.23 -6.25
CA PHE A 47 -3.16 13.99 -5.07
C PHE A 47 -2.60 13.36 -3.79
N ILE A 48 -2.00 14.17 -2.93
CA ILE A 48 -1.53 13.74 -1.62
C ILE A 48 -2.74 13.44 -0.74
N ILE A 49 -2.86 12.18 -0.31
CA ILE A 49 -3.92 11.72 0.60
C ILE A 49 -3.50 11.98 2.05
N ARG A 50 -2.24 11.67 2.40
CA ARG A 50 -1.69 11.87 3.75
C ARG A 50 -0.17 11.87 3.76
N ALA A 51 0.42 12.54 4.74
CA ALA A 51 1.78 12.26 5.16
C ALA A 51 1.82 10.98 6.03
N ILE A 52 2.93 10.25 5.96
CA ILE A 52 3.21 9.15 6.88
C ILE A 52 3.80 9.75 8.15
N SER A 53 2.95 10.10 9.12
CA SER A 53 3.42 10.43 10.47
C SER A 53 3.54 9.16 11.31
N ARG A 54 4.41 9.21 12.33
CA ARG A 54 4.59 8.16 13.34
C ARG A 54 3.29 7.76 14.02
#